data_AF-A0A354BPI5-F1
#
_entry.id   AF-A0A354BPI5-F1
#
_cell.length_a   1.000
_cell.length_b   1.000
_cell.length_c   1.000
_cell.angle_alpha   90.00
_cell.angle_beta   90.00
_cell.angle_gamma   90.00
#
_symmetry.space_group_name_H-M   'P 1'
#
loop_
_entity.id
_entity.type
_entity.pdbx_description
1 polymer ?
#
loop_
_entity_poly.entity_id
_entity_poly.type
_entity_poly.pdbx_seq_one_letter_code
_entity_poly.pdbx_strand_id
1 'polypeptide(L)' 'VVSGHTSDAGVVTTVLFRLLSDGQFDTSFGRDGVVNVALLPFVAEAYDVALQGTNLVIAGYGRDTSA' A
#
# COMPACT_ATOMS: atom_id res chain seq x y z
N VAL A 1 -9.43 -4.32 3.87
CA VAL A 1 -8.16 -3.63 3.55
C VAL A 1 -8.24 -3.25 2.09
N VAL A 2 -7.79 -2.05 1.75
CA VAL A 2 -7.78 -1.54 0.38
C VAL A 2 -6.34 -1.27 -0.02
N SER A 3 -5.98 -1.62 -1.26
CA SER A 3 -4.69 -1.33 -1.89
C SER A 3 -4.75 -0.10 -2.79
N GLY A 4 -3.60 0.54 -2.96
CA GLY A 4 -3.41 1.62 -3.92
C GLY A 4 -1.96 2.09 -3.95
N HIS A 5 -1.76 3.28 -4.52
CA HIS A 5 -0.46 3.94 -4.53
C HIS A 5 -0.59 5.44 -4.29
N THR A 6 0.51 6.06 -3.86
CA THR A 6 0.69 7.52 -3.83
C THR A 6 1.78 7.91 -4.81
N SER A 7 1.70 9.12 -5.38
CA SER A 7 2.73 9.69 -6.23
C SER A 7 3.22 10.99 -5.62
N ASP A 8 4.49 11.04 -5.23
CA ASP A 8 5.15 12.26 -4.72
C ASP A 8 6.51 12.45 -5.40
N ALA A 9 6.77 13.66 -5.91
CA ALA A 9 7.98 14.00 -6.67
C ALA A 9 8.37 12.98 -7.76
N GLY A 10 7.39 12.30 -8.37
CA GLY A 10 7.60 11.27 -9.40
C GLY A 10 7.94 9.88 -8.86
N VAL A 11 8.07 9.72 -7.54
CA VAL A 11 8.19 8.42 -6.87
C VAL A 11 6.80 7.90 -6.54
N VAL A 12 6.49 6.69 -6.98
CA VAL A 12 5.23 6.01 -6.71
C VAL A 12 5.44 4.96 -5.64
N THR A 13 4.73 5.07 -4.51
CA THR A 13 4.84 4.14 -3.39
C THR A 13 3.52 3.45 -3.10
N THR A 14 3.60 2.25 -2.54
CA THR A 14 2.41 1.46 -2.21
C THR A 14 1.73 2.02 -0.97
N VAL A 15 0.40 2.08 -1.00
CA VAL A 15 -0.41 2.37 0.19
C VAL A 15 -1.44 1.28 0.41
N LEU A 16 -1.55 0.83 1.66
CA LEU A 16 -2.67 0.03 2.15
C LEU A 16 -3.38 0.81 3.24
N PHE A 17 -4.70 0.75 3.27
CA PHE A 17 -5.46 1.28 4.39
C PHE A 17 -6.63 0.37 4.77
N ARG A 18 -7.09 0.52 6.00
CA ARG A 18 -8.28 -0.18 6.50
C ARG A 18 -9.28 0.84 7.00
N LEU A 19 -10.53 0.66 6.59
CA LEU A 19 -11.66 1.43 7.10
C LEU A 19 -12.47 0.54 8.04
N LEU A 20 -13.07 1.18 9.04
CA LEU A 20 -14.15 0.64 9.86
C LEU A 20 -15.46 0.61 9.04
N SER A 21 -16.49 -0.04 9.56
CA SER A 21 -17.79 -0.15 8.89
C SER A 21 -18.51 1.19 8.72
N ASP A 22 -18.14 2.20 9.50
CA ASP A 22 -18.65 3.58 9.41
C ASP A 22 -17.89 4.45 8.41
N GLY A 23 -16.89 3.88 7.71
CA GLY A 23 -16.08 4.57 6.71
C GLY A 23 -14.88 5.33 7.27
N GLN A 24 -14.70 5.39 8.60
CA GLN A 24 -13.52 6.01 9.20
C GLN A 24 -12.30 5.11 9.08
N PHE A 25 -11.09 5.69 9.10
CA PHE A 25 -9.86 4.90 9.16
C PHE A 25 -9.81 4.09 10.47
N ASP A 26 -9.47 2.81 10.34
CA ASP A 26 -9.18 1.96 11.48
C ASP A 26 -7.76 2.25 11.98
N THR A 27 -7.64 3.11 12.97
CA THR A 27 -6.34 3.59 13.50
C THR A 27 -5.49 2.49 14.13
N SER A 28 -6.02 1.29 14.36
CA SER A 28 -5.23 0.12 14.79
C SER A 28 -4.43 -0.53 13.65
N PHE A 29 -4.69 -0.14 12.40
CA PHE A 29 -4.01 -0.65 11.21
C PHE A 29 -2.85 0.27 10.80
N GLY A 30 -1.62 -0.22 10.89
CA GLY A 30 -0.45 0.57 10.50
C GLY A 30 -0.30 1.84 11.35
N ARG A 31 0.00 2.97 10.69
CA ARG A 31 0.05 4.29 11.31
C ARG A 31 -1.21 5.06 10.92
N ASP A 32 -2.04 5.38 11.90
CA ASP A 32 -3.27 6.16 11.72
C ASP A 32 -4.23 5.55 10.66
N GLY A 33 -4.23 4.22 10.53
CA GLY A 33 -5.06 3.49 9.57
C GLY A 33 -4.43 3.25 8.20
N VAL A 34 -3.18 3.64 8.02
CA VAL A 34 -2.45 3.60 6.75
C VAL A 34 -1.10 2.91 6.92
N VAL A 35 -0.75 2.07 5.95
CA VAL A 35 0.59 1.56 5.73
C VAL A 35 1.07 2.14 4.39
N ASN A 36 2.09 3.00 4.42
CA ASN A 36 2.73 3.51 3.21
C ASN A 36 4.19 3.06 3.21
N VAL A 37 4.57 2.28 2.20
CA VAL A 37 5.90 1.65 2.12
C VAL A 37 6.47 1.86 0.73
N ALA A 38 7.70 2.37 0.68
CA ALA A 38 8.52 2.38 -0.51
C ALA A 38 9.18 1.00 -0.67
N LEU A 39 8.53 0.11 -1.43
CA LEU A 39 9.04 -1.24 -1.70
C LEU A 39 10.17 -1.24 -2.74
N LEU A 40 10.15 -0.27 -3.64
CA LEU A 40 11.14 -0.03 -4.68
C LEU A 40 11.47 1.47 -4.70
N PRO A 41 12.65 1.85 -5.21
CA PRO A 41 13.11 3.24 -5.15
C PRO A 41 12.43 4.17 -6.16
N PHE A 42 11.69 3.67 -7.16
CA PHE A 42 11.02 4.53 -8.15
C PHE A 42 9.51 4.28 -8.26
N VAL A 43 9.08 3.09 -8.65
CA VAL A 43 7.65 2.77 -8.76
C VAL A 43 7.34 1.47 -8.02
N ALA A 44 6.36 1.53 -7.12
CA ALA A 44 5.72 0.38 -6.50
C ALA A 44 4.22 0.63 -6.37
N GLU A 45 3.43 -0.01 -7.24
CA GLU A 45 1.97 0.07 -7.23
C GLU A 45 1.38 -1.25 -6.73
N ALA A 46 0.37 -1.18 -5.86
CA ALA A 46 -0.43 -2.33 -5.46
C ALA A 46 -1.82 -2.23 -6.09
N TYR A 47 -2.20 -3.24 -6.86
CA TYR A 47 -3.52 -3.36 -7.50
C TYR A 47 -4.43 -4.32 -6.76
N ASP A 48 -3.86 -5.28 -6.02
CA ASP A 48 -4.63 -6.25 -5.25
C ASP A 48 -3.95 -6.54 -3.90
N VAL A 49 -4.74 -6.98 -2.93
CA VAL A 49 -4.29 -7.37 -1.60
C VAL A 49 -5.10 -8.56 -1.08
N ALA A 50 -4.41 -9.60 -0.65
CA ALA A 50 -5.00 -10.81 -0.08
C ALA A 50 -4.42 -11.12 1.30
N LEU A 51 -5.24 -11.70 2.18
CA LEU A 51 -4.78 -12.23 3.46
C LEU A 51 -4.22 -13.64 3.26
N GLN A 52 -2.95 -13.84 3.63
CA GLN A 52 -2.29 -15.14 3.68
C GLN A 52 -1.92 -15.46 5.13
N GLY A 53 -2.81 -16.19 5.83
CA GLY A 53 -2.66 -16.45 7.26
C GLY A 53 -2.77 -15.16 8.06
N THR A 54 -1.71 -14.76 8.74
CA THR A 54 -1.62 -13.48 9.47
C THR A 54 -0.98 -12.36 8.65
N ASN A 55 -0.51 -12.65 7.44
CA ASN A 55 0.21 -11.71 6.59
C ASN A 55 -0.70 -11.16 5.49
N LEU A 56 -0.43 -9.94 5.02
CA LEU A 56 -1.01 -9.42 3.80
C LEU A 56 -0.02 -9.62 2.66
N VAL A 57 -0.52 -10.14 1.54
CA VAL A 57 0.20 -10.26 0.27
C VAL A 57 -0.39 -9.25 -0.69
N ILE A 58 0.46 -8.49 -1.36
CA ILE A 58 0.07 -7.53 -2.38
C ILE A 58 0.57 -8.00 -3.75
N ALA A 59 -0.18 -7.67 -4.79
CA ALA A 59 0.23 -7.86 -6.17
C ALA A 59 0.10 -6.54 -6.93
N GLY A 60 1.02 -6.29 -7.85
CA GLY A 60 1.00 -5.10 -8.68
C GLY A 60 2.27 -4.91 -9.50
N TYR A 61 2.53 -3.66 -9.87
CA TYR A 61 3.62 -3.28 -10.77
C TYR A 61 4.77 -2.62 -9.99
N GLY A 62 6.01 -2.92 -10.41
CA GLY A 62 7.20 -2.37 -9.79
C GLY A 62 8.26 -2.01 -10.83
N ARG A 63 8.92 -0.88 -10.65
CA ARG A 63 10.09 -0.46 -11.42
C ARG A 63 11.14 0.13 -10.48
N ASP A 64 12.34 -0.40 -10.56
CA ASP A 64 13.53 0.14 -9.89
C ASP A 64 14.09 1.35 -10.70
N THR A 65 15.19 1.93 -10.24
CA THR A 65 15.98 2.96 -10.91
C THR A 65 16.76 2.47 -12.15
N SER A 66 16.63 1.20 -12.53
CA SER A 66 17.46 0.60 -13.58
C SER A 66 16.78 0.59 -14.96
N ALA A 67 17.45 1.31 -15.87
CA ALA A 67 17.39 1.42 -17.34
C ALA A 67 16.13 2.05 -17.97
#